data_AF-D8FGP6-F1
#
_entry.id   AF-D8FGP6-F1
#
_cell.length_a   1.000
_cell.length_b   1.000
_cell.length_c   1.000
_cell.angle_alpha   90.00
_cell.angle_beta   90.00
_cell.angle_gamma   90.00
#
_symmetry.space_group_name_H-M   'P 1'
#
loop_
_entity.id
_entity.type
_entity.pdbx_description
1 polymer ?
#
loop_
_entity_poly.entity_id
_entity_poly.type
_entity_poly.pdbx_seq_one_letter_code
_entity_poly.pdbx_strand_id
1 'polypeptide(L)'
;MSKKLIYLGFSEEEKRILTELCKDFEIDARELKKEDYNEKIGYLLGIENFKHNEDINKNDFSQIQFALFSDFDRDYMKKFLLGLKEKGLVISHKAVQTQKNIDWTLSYLLKHIEDERRLLIKFKNLGILVKKAQNLIDEDESKKDLKILLDRAYALQNQVIDEKKLDKIREDLSKYLQKFNR
;
A
#
# COMPACT_ATOMS: atom_id res chain seq x y z
N MET A 1 13.05 -23.63 5.86
CA MET A 1 11.70 -23.26 5.36
C MET A 1 11.81 -23.09 3.86
N SER A 2 10.81 -23.48 3.08
CA SER A 2 10.76 -23.11 1.65
C SER A 2 10.26 -21.67 1.53
N LYS A 3 10.72 -20.94 0.52
CA LYS A 3 10.23 -19.60 0.23
C LYS A 3 8.81 -19.68 -0.31
N LYS A 4 7.91 -18.88 0.24
CA LYS A 4 6.49 -18.90 -0.13
C LYS A 4 6.02 -17.55 -0.61
N LEU A 5 5.13 -17.58 -1.60
CA LEU A 5 4.43 -16.42 -2.14
C LEU A 5 2.94 -16.72 -2.13
N ILE A 6 2.15 -15.88 -1.45
CA ILE A 6 0.69 -15.88 -1.61
C ILE A 6 0.26 -14.61 -2.33
N TYR A 7 -0.68 -14.73 -3.27
CA TYR A 7 -1.07 -13.60 -4.11
C TYR A 7 -2.57 -13.58 -4.45
N LEU A 8 -3.10 -12.40 -4.76
CA LEU A 8 -4.51 -12.12 -5.03
C LEU A 8 -4.63 -11.09 -6.16
N GLY A 9 -5.65 -11.23 -7.00
CA GLY A 9 -6.10 -10.15 -7.89
C GLY A 9 -5.22 -9.92 -9.11
N PHE A 10 -4.52 -10.96 -9.58
CA PHE A 10 -3.74 -10.94 -10.81
C PHE A 10 -4.58 -11.45 -11.98
N SER A 11 -4.43 -10.86 -13.16
CA SER A 11 -4.99 -11.39 -14.40
C SER A 11 -4.30 -12.68 -14.84
N GLU A 12 -4.93 -13.44 -15.74
CA GLU A 12 -4.36 -14.72 -16.23
C GLU A 12 -2.98 -14.56 -16.89
N GLU A 13 -2.73 -13.43 -17.56
CA GLU A 13 -1.42 -13.12 -18.14
C GLU A 13 -0.37 -12.87 -17.05
N GLU A 14 -0.69 -12.03 -16.08
CA GLU A 14 0.22 -11.74 -14.96
C GLU A 14 0.48 -12.97 -14.10
N LYS A 15 -0.52 -13.84 -13.91
CA LYS A 15 -0.35 -15.13 -13.21
C LYS A 15 0.65 -16.03 -13.92
N ARG A 16 0.66 -16.08 -15.26
CA ARG A 16 1.64 -16.86 -16.03
C ARG A 16 3.04 -16.33 -15.80
N ILE A 17 3.24 -15.02 -15.93
CA ILE A 17 4.51 -14.34 -15.67
C ILE A 17 5.01 -14.64 -14.24
N LEU A 18 4.12 -14.48 -13.26
CA LEU A 18 4.42 -14.72 -11.84
C LEU A 18 4.80 -16.17 -11.59
N THR A 19 4.03 -17.12 -12.12
CA THR A 19 4.24 -18.56 -11.92
C THR A 19 5.53 -19.03 -12.58
N GLU A 20 5.84 -18.56 -13.78
CA GLU A 20 7.12 -18.85 -14.45
C GLU A 20 8.29 -18.36 -13.61
N LEU A 21 8.26 -17.10 -13.17
CA LEU A 21 9.37 -16.56 -12.37
C LEU A 21 9.46 -17.24 -11.00
N CYS A 22 8.34 -17.62 -10.40
CA CYS A 22 8.36 -18.38 -9.14
C CYS A 22 9.03 -19.74 -9.33
N LYS A 23 8.84 -20.43 -10.46
CA LYS A 23 9.55 -21.68 -10.77
C LYS A 23 11.05 -21.45 -10.91
N ASP A 24 11.46 -20.43 -11.65
CA ASP A 24 12.88 -20.08 -11.85
C ASP A 24 13.59 -19.77 -10.52
N PHE A 25 12.85 -19.25 -9.54
CA PHE A 25 13.32 -18.91 -8.20
C PHE A 25 12.96 -19.97 -7.15
N GLU A 26 12.44 -21.15 -7.53
CA GLU A 26 12.08 -22.22 -6.56
C GLU A 26 11.15 -21.72 -5.42
N ILE A 27 10.21 -20.83 -5.74
CA ILE A 27 9.23 -20.26 -4.82
C ILE A 27 7.93 -21.07 -4.90
N ASP A 28 7.44 -21.50 -3.74
CA ASP A 28 6.10 -22.09 -3.60
C ASP A 28 5.04 -20.98 -3.65
N ALA A 29 4.37 -20.87 -4.79
CA ALA A 29 3.40 -19.80 -5.06
C ALA A 29 1.96 -20.32 -5.01
N ARG A 30 1.10 -19.64 -4.26
CA ARG A 30 -0.32 -19.96 -4.12
C ARG A 30 -1.20 -18.74 -4.42
N GLU A 31 -2.14 -18.92 -5.34
CA GLU A 31 -3.23 -17.98 -5.54
C GLU A 31 -4.25 -18.08 -4.41
N LEU A 32 -4.65 -16.92 -3.89
CA LEU A 32 -5.70 -16.76 -2.89
C LEU A 32 -6.99 -16.30 -3.55
N LYS A 33 -8.10 -16.70 -2.94
CA LYS A 33 -9.46 -16.37 -3.39
C LYS A 33 -10.25 -15.66 -2.30
N LYS A 34 -11.49 -15.32 -2.61
CA LYS A 34 -12.39 -14.60 -1.67
C LYS A 34 -12.65 -15.42 -0.40
N GLU A 35 -12.66 -16.73 -0.52
CA GLU A 35 -12.84 -17.66 0.59
C GLU A 35 -11.70 -17.57 1.61
N ASP A 36 -10.50 -17.15 1.19
CA ASP A 36 -9.32 -17.00 2.06
C ASP A 36 -9.32 -15.69 2.87
N TYR A 37 -10.27 -14.77 2.65
CA TYR A 37 -10.23 -13.42 3.26
C TYR A 37 -10.28 -13.40 4.79
N ASN A 38 -10.90 -14.41 5.41
CA ASN A 38 -10.96 -14.54 6.87
C ASN A 38 -9.90 -15.47 7.46
N GLU A 39 -9.10 -16.10 6.60
CA GLU A 39 -7.97 -16.89 7.05
C GLU A 39 -6.87 -16.02 7.61
N LYS A 40 -6.23 -16.54 8.66
CA LYS A 40 -4.99 -15.95 9.16
C LYS A 40 -3.86 -16.17 8.16
N ILE A 41 -2.99 -15.17 8.01
CA ILE A 41 -1.80 -15.28 7.14
C ILE A 41 -0.96 -16.51 7.48
N GLY A 42 -0.81 -16.85 8.77
CA GLY A 42 -0.12 -18.07 9.20
C GLY A 42 -0.74 -19.35 8.65
N TYR A 43 -2.08 -19.45 8.60
CA TYR A 43 -2.77 -20.58 7.99
C TYR A 43 -2.52 -20.62 6.47
N LEU A 44 -2.64 -19.48 5.79
CA LEU A 44 -2.43 -19.38 4.34
C LEU A 44 -1.00 -19.74 3.92
N LEU A 45 -0.02 -19.48 4.78
CA LEU A 45 1.37 -19.87 4.61
C LEU A 45 1.67 -21.30 5.08
N GLY A 46 0.69 -22.03 5.63
CA GLY A 46 0.85 -23.39 6.14
C GLY A 46 1.78 -23.49 7.35
N ILE A 47 1.79 -22.46 8.21
CA ILE A 47 2.52 -22.47 9.48
C ILE A 47 1.75 -23.36 10.47
N GLU A 48 2.48 -24.19 11.22
CA GLU A 48 1.90 -25.07 12.24
C GLU A 48 1.09 -24.27 13.29
N ASN A 49 0.09 -24.93 13.87
CA ASN A 49 -0.81 -24.39 14.90
C ASN A 49 -1.81 -23.31 14.44
N PHE A 50 -1.80 -22.91 13.17
CA PHE A 50 -2.89 -22.13 12.60
C PHE A 50 -3.99 -23.06 12.08
N LYS A 51 -5.25 -22.73 12.40
CA LYS A 51 -6.44 -23.47 11.97
C LYS A 51 -7.28 -22.63 11.02
N HIS A 52 -8.02 -23.34 10.16
CA HIS A 52 -9.02 -22.77 9.26
C HIS A 52 -10.04 -21.96 10.07
N ASN A 53 -10.47 -20.82 9.52
CA ASN A 53 -11.51 -19.99 10.09
C ASN A 53 -12.83 -20.21 9.35
N GLU A 54 -13.89 -20.56 10.07
CA GLU A 54 -15.21 -20.84 9.47
C GLU A 54 -16.01 -19.57 9.14
N ASP A 55 -15.55 -18.40 9.59
CA ASP A 55 -16.25 -17.15 9.34
C ASP A 55 -16.21 -16.75 7.86
N ILE A 56 -17.35 -16.31 7.31
CA ILE A 56 -17.45 -15.79 5.95
C ILE A 56 -17.23 -14.27 5.92
N ASN A 57 -16.29 -13.82 5.09
CA ASN A 57 -16.04 -12.39 4.93
C ASN A 57 -17.12 -11.74 4.05
N LYS A 58 -17.61 -10.57 4.47
CA LYS A 58 -18.58 -9.77 3.70
C LYS A 58 -17.96 -8.60 2.92
N ASN A 59 -16.68 -8.34 3.11
CA ASN A 59 -15.95 -7.27 2.43
C ASN A 59 -15.45 -7.76 1.07
N ASP A 60 -15.53 -6.89 0.06
CA ASP A 60 -15.00 -7.17 -1.27
C ASP A 60 -13.66 -6.47 -1.48
N PHE A 61 -12.62 -7.26 -1.70
CA PHE A 61 -11.28 -6.80 -2.08
C PHE A 61 -10.91 -7.18 -3.52
N SER A 62 -11.92 -7.46 -4.37
CA SER A 62 -11.73 -7.92 -5.75
C SER A 62 -10.85 -7.03 -6.64
N GLN A 63 -10.74 -5.73 -6.31
CA GLN A 63 -9.95 -4.76 -7.06
C GLN A 63 -8.48 -4.67 -6.60
N ILE A 64 -8.09 -5.41 -5.55
CA ILE A 64 -6.74 -5.33 -5.00
C ILE A 64 -5.84 -6.39 -5.62
N GLN A 65 -4.78 -5.93 -6.27
CA GLN A 65 -3.65 -6.77 -6.68
C GLN A 65 -2.59 -6.79 -5.57
N PHE A 66 -2.43 -7.94 -4.90
CA PHE A 66 -1.61 -8.07 -3.70
C PHE A 66 -0.72 -9.31 -3.69
N ALA A 67 0.50 -9.19 -3.18
CA ALA A 67 1.37 -10.32 -2.91
C ALA A 67 2.06 -10.24 -1.54
N LEU A 68 2.16 -11.37 -0.84
CA LEU A 68 2.91 -11.50 0.41
C LEU A 68 4.07 -12.48 0.25
N PHE A 69 5.26 -12.01 0.64
CA PHE A 69 6.52 -12.72 0.55
C PHE A 69 6.91 -13.29 1.90
N SER A 70 7.13 -14.61 1.99
CA SER A 70 7.51 -15.30 3.23
C SER A 70 8.89 -15.95 3.08
N ASP A 71 9.77 -15.69 4.05
CA ASP A 71 11.17 -16.16 4.06
C ASP A 71 12.05 -15.56 2.95
N PHE A 72 11.77 -14.29 2.58
CA PHE A 72 12.55 -13.54 1.60
C PHE A 72 13.53 -12.61 2.32
N ASP A 73 14.83 -12.76 2.05
CA ASP A 73 15.78 -11.70 2.36
C ASP A 73 15.67 -10.54 1.37
N ARG A 74 16.29 -9.40 1.72
CA ARG A 74 16.20 -8.16 0.95
C ARG A 74 16.74 -8.30 -0.47
N ASP A 75 17.87 -8.97 -0.65
CA ASP A 75 18.53 -9.06 -1.95
C ASP A 75 17.79 -10.03 -2.86
N TYR A 76 17.31 -11.13 -2.31
CA TYR A 76 16.46 -12.09 -2.97
C TYR A 76 15.16 -11.45 -3.45
N MET A 77 14.45 -10.75 -2.56
CA MET A 77 13.23 -10.02 -2.90
C MET A 77 13.49 -8.99 -4.00
N LYS A 78 14.59 -8.25 -3.92
CA LYS A 78 14.96 -7.26 -4.93
C LYS A 78 15.17 -7.91 -6.30
N LYS A 79 15.93 -9.01 -6.38
CA LYS A 79 16.16 -9.75 -7.63
C LYS A 79 14.86 -10.28 -8.22
N PHE A 80 14.00 -10.87 -7.40
CA PHE A 80 12.69 -11.37 -7.83
C PHE A 80 11.80 -10.24 -8.39
N LEU A 81 11.69 -9.11 -7.68
CA LEU A 81 10.89 -7.97 -8.14
C LEU A 81 11.45 -7.33 -9.41
N LEU A 82 12.78 -7.33 -9.60
CA LEU A 82 13.40 -6.89 -10.84
C LEU A 82 13.03 -7.82 -12.00
N GLY A 83 13.09 -9.15 -11.79
CA GLY A 83 12.68 -10.13 -12.81
C GLY A 83 11.22 -9.99 -13.23
N LEU A 84 10.31 -9.71 -12.28
CA LEU A 84 8.91 -9.41 -12.62
C LEU A 84 8.80 -8.15 -13.48
N LYS A 85 9.52 -7.10 -13.11
CA LYS A 85 9.51 -5.82 -13.82
C LYS A 85 10.06 -5.97 -15.25
N GLU A 86 11.11 -6.76 -15.43
CA GLU A 86 11.68 -7.07 -16.76
C GLU A 86 10.70 -7.83 -17.65
N LYS A 87 9.84 -8.67 -17.05
CA LYS A 87 8.73 -9.34 -17.73
C LYS A 87 7.45 -8.49 -17.83
N GLY A 88 7.51 -7.20 -17.47
CA GLY A 88 6.39 -6.25 -17.60
C GLY A 88 5.37 -6.26 -16.44
N LEU A 89 5.63 -7.01 -15.36
CA LEU A 89 4.74 -7.12 -14.21
C LEU A 89 5.24 -6.27 -13.04
N VAL A 90 4.39 -5.36 -12.55
CA VAL A 90 4.66 -4.55 -11.35
C VAL A 90 3.57 -4.77 -10.31
N ILE A 91 3.94 -5.32 -9.16
CA ILE A 91 3.00 -5.59 -8.08
C ILE A 91 2.71 -4.31 -7.30
N SER A 92 1.43 -3.90 -7.30
CA SER A 92 0.95 -2.68 -6.64
C SER A 92 1.02 -2.76 -5.12
N HIS A 93 0.50 -3.82 -4.52
CA HIS A 93 0.48 -4.01 -3.06
C HIS A 93 1.34 -5.20 -2.68
N LYS A 94 2.31 -4.96 -1.78
CA LYS A 94 3.23 -6.00 -1.33
C LYS A 94 3.45 -5.93 0.17
N ALA A 95 3.55 -7.09 0.79
CA ALA A 95 3.90 -7.24 2.19
C ALA A 95 4.96 -8.32 2.37
N VAL A 96 5.76 -8.22 3.43
CA VAL A 96 6.65 -9.30 3.86
C VAL A 96 6.05 -9.92 5.10
N GLN A 97 6.15 -11.23 5.23
CA GLN A 97 5.78 -11.96 6.43
C GLN A 97 6.58 -11.44 7.63
N THR A 98 5.88 -11.18 8.74
CA THR A 98 6.47 -10.75 10.01
C THR A 98 5.81 -11.49 11.15
N GLN A 99 6.44 -11.52 12.33
CA GLN A 99 5.83 -12.11 13.52
C GLN A 99 4.48 -11.47 13.89
N LYS A 100 4.25 -10.22 13.48
CA LYS A 100 3.01 -9.50 13.77
C LYS A 100 1.88 -9.88 12.82
N ASN A 101 2.17 -10.02 11.53
CA ASN A 101 1.11 -10.18 10.53
C ASN A 101 0.67 -11.63 10.30
N ILE A 102 1.40 -12.63 10.80
CA ILE A 102 0.97 -14.04 10.73
C ILE A 102 -0.38 -14.27 11.45
N ASP A 103 -0.66 -13.51 12.49
CA ASP A 103 -1.92 -13.59 13.25
C ASP A 103 -3.07 -12.78 12.66
N TRP A 104 -2.79 -11.96 11.66
CA TRP A 104 -3.81 -11.14 11.01
C TRP A 104 -4.59 -11.97 10.02
N THR A 105 -5.88 -11.66 9.88
CA THR A 105 -6.64 -12.15 8.73
C THR A 105 -6.17 -11.46 7.46
N LEU A 106 -6.30 -12.13 6.32
CA LEU A 106 -5.98 -11.54 5.02
C LEU A 106 -6.74 -10.23 4.80
N SER A 107 -8.03 -10.19 5.10
CA SER A 107 -8.85 -8.97 5.01
C SER A 107 -8.36 -7.81 5.88
N TYR A 108 -7.91 -8.09 7.10
CA TYR A 108 -7.34 -7.06 7.96
C TYR A 108 -6.05 -6.52 7.36
N LEU A 109 -5.17 -7.39 6.85
CA LEU A 109 -3.93 -6.99 6.20
C LEU A 109 -4.20 -6.15 4.93
N LEU A 110 -5.12 -6.58 4.07
CA LEU A 110 -5.49 -5.84 2.85
C LEU A 110 -6.02 -4.44 3.19
N LYS A 111 -6.93 -4.35 4.17
CA LYS A 111 -7.45 -3.06 4.64
C LYS A 111 -6.34 -2.17 5.19
N HIS A 112 -5.46 -2.72 6.03
CA HIS A 112 -4.34 -1.96 6.60
C HIS A 112 -3.42 -1.39 5.52
N ILE A 113 -3.10 -2.17 4.48
CA ILE A 113 -2.26 -1.73 3.36
C ILE A 113 -2.95 -0.64 2.52
N GLU A 114 -4.26 -0.79 2.28
CA GLU A 114 -5.05 0.23 1.58
C GLU A 114 -5.09 1.55 2.35
N ASP A 115 -5.32 1.48 3.66
CA ASP A 115 -5.35 2.65 4.54
C ASP A 115 -3.99 3.34 4.56
N GLU A 116 -2.88 2.58 4.68
CA GLU A 116 -1.52 3.13 4.60
C GLU A 116 -1.25 3.80 3.25
N ARG A 117 -1.60 3.15 2.13
CA ARG A 117 -1.42 3.73 0.79
C ARG A 117 -2.24 5.01 0.61
N ARG A 118 -3.48 5.01 1.08
CA ARG A 118 -4.37 6.19 1.04
C ARG A 118 -3.75 7.36 1.77
N LEU A 119 -3.20 7.14 2.96
CA LEU A 119 -2.48 8.16 3.71
C LEU A 119 -1.27 8.65 2.94
N LEU A 120 -0.40 7.77 2.44
CA LEU A 120 0.78 8.15 1.65
C LEU A 120 0.43 8.99 0.42
N ILE A 121 -0.63 8.64 -0.32
CA ILE A 121 -1.11 9.42 -1.46
C ILE A 121 -1.57 10.81 -1.00
N LYS A 122 -2.32 10.90 0.10
CA LYS A 122 -2.74 12.18 0.67
C LYS A 122 -1.54 13.05 1.07
N PHE A 123 -0.49 12.46 1.66
CA PHE A 123 0.77 13.16 1.97
C PHE A 123 1.49 13.66 0.73
N LYS A 124 1.63 12.81 -0.29
CA LYS A 124 2.26 13.20 -1.55
C LYS A 124 1.53 14.39 -2.18
N ASN A 125 0.20 14.33 -2.20
CA ASN A 125 -0.63 15.41 -2.71
C ASN A 125 -0.48 16.69 -1.88
N LEU A 126 -0.45 16.57 -0.56
CA LEU A 126 -0.17 17.71 0.32
C LEU A 126 1.20 18.34 0.02
N GLY A 127 2.25 17.53 -0.14
CA GLY A 127 3.59 18.01 -0.50
C GLY A 127 3.62 18.78 -1.83
N ILE A 128 2.85 18.34 -2.83
CA ILE A 128 2.69 19.06 -4.10
C ILE A 128 2.01 20.42 -3.87
N LEU A 129 0.96 20.48 -3.05
CA LEU A 129 0.25 21.73 -2.73
C LEU A 129 1.15 22.70 -1.95
N VAL A 130 1.91 22.20 -0.96
CA VAL A 130 2.89 22.96 -0.19
C VAL A 130 3.95 23.56 -1.11
N LYS A 131 4.51 22.77 -2.03
CA LYS A 131 5.51 23.27 -3.00
C LYS A 131 4.95 24.37 -3.90
N LYS A 132 3.72 24.21 -4.39
CA LYS A 132 3.05 25.27 -5.17
C LYS A 132 2.82 26.54 -4.35
N ALA A 133 2.39 26.38 -3.10
CA ALA A 133 2.15 27.49 -2.19
C ALA A 133 3.46 28.23 -1.85
N GLN A 134 4.57 27.51 -1.64
CA GLN A 134 5.87 28.12 -1.38
C GLN A 134 6.33 29.01 -2.54
N ASN A 135 6.28 28.50 -3.78
CA ASN A 135 6.64 29.29 -4.96
C ASN A 135 5.82 30.59 -5.07
N LEU A 136 4.51 30.55 -4.73
CA LEU A 136 3.63 31.73 -4.77
C LEU A 136 3.91 32.75 -3.65
N ILE A 137 4.51 32.33 -2.53
CA ILE A 137 4.98 33.21 -1.47
C ILE A 137 6.32 33.82 -1.85
N ASP A 138 7.22 33.04 -2.44
CA ASP A 138 8.52 33.52 -2.91
C ASP A 138 8.36 34.64 -3.98
N GLU A 139 7.27 34.58 -4.76
CA GLU A 139 6.90 35.61 -5.74
C GLU A 139 6.18 36.83 -5.13
N ASP A 140 5.54 36.69 -3.97
CA ASP A 140 4.79 37.75 -3.29
C ASP A 140 4.51 37.41 -1.82
N GLU A 141 5.34 37.98 -0.94
CA GLU A 141 5.34 37.73 0.50
C GLU A 141 4.12 38.31 1.25
N SER A 142 3.25 39.08 0.58
CA SER A 142 2.07 39.70 1.21
C SER A 142 0.96 38.69 1.55
N LYS A 143 1.06 37.44 1.06
CA LYS A 143 0.08 36.35 1.22
C LYS A 143 0.13 35.69 2.61
N LYS A 144 -0.16 36.46 3.67
CA LYS A 144 -0.17 36.00 5.07
C LYS A 144 -1.04 34.77 5.32
N ASP A 145 -2.21 34.67 4.66
CA ASP A 145 -3.12 33.53 4.82
C ASP A 145 -2.52 32.22 4.27
N LEU A 146 -1.74 32.30 3.19
CA LEU A 146 -1.06 31.15 2.60
C LEU A 146 0.07 30.65 3.50
N LYS A 147 0.78 31.56 4.17
CA LYS A 147 1.81 31.25 5.16
C LYS A 147 1.25 30.48 6.36
N ILE A 148 0.09 30.90 6.88
CA ILE A 148 -0.61 30.19 7.98
C ILE A 148 -1.02 28.77 7.56
N LEU A 149 -1.45 28.57 6.31
CA LEU A 149 -1.81 27.25 5.79
C LEU A 149 -0.58 26.34 5.60
N LEU A 150 0.56 26.89 5.18
CA LEU A 150 1.84 26.17 5.12
C LEU A 150 2.31 25.72 6.49
N ASP A 151 2.29 26.60 7.49
CA ASP A 151 2.70 26.26 8.86
C ASP A 151 1.86 25.12 9.45
N ARG A 152 0.55 25.11 9.18
CA ARG A 152 -0.37 24.02 9.56
C ARG A 152 -0.07 22.71 8.82
N ALA A 153 0.27 22.78 7.54
CA ALA A 153 0.63 21.61 6.75
C ALA A 153 1.95 20.97 7.23
N TYR A 154 2.96 21.79 7.56
CA TYR A 154 4.23 21.31 8.11
C TYR A 154 4.05 20.69 9.51
N ALA A 155 3.22 21.28 10.37
CA ALA A 155 2.95 20.74 11.70
C ALA A 155 2.37 19.31 11.68
N LEU A 156 1.66 18.94 10.61
CA LEU A 156 1.06 17.62 10.44
C LEU A 156 2.00 16.56 9.86
N GLN A 157 3.12 16.95 9.25
CA GLN A 157 4.13 15.98 8.80
C GLN A 157 4.84 15.28 9.97
N ASN A 158 4.79 15.86 11.18
CA ASN A 158 5.57 15.43 12.35
C ASN A 158 4.73 14.77 13.47
N GLN A 159 3.44 14.49 13.26
CA GLN A 159 2.55 13.89 14.28
C GLN A 159 1.91 12.60 13.79
N VAL A 160 1.46 11.74 14.72
CA VAL A 160 0.60 10.57 14.41
C VAL A 160 -0.66 11.08 13.71
N ILE A 161 -0.88 10.60 12.49
CA ILE A 161 -1.70 11.29 11.49
C ILE A 161 -3.17 10.95 11.69
N ASP A 162 -3.98 11.97 11.98
CA ASP A 162 -5.44 11.91 11.91
C ASP A 162 -5.90 12.21 10.46
N GLU A 163 -6.44 11.21 9.79
CA GLU A 163 -6.91 11.29 8.40
C GLU A 163 -7.89 12.46 8.18
N LYS A 164 -8.74 12.78 9.17
CA LYS A 164 -9.72 13.88 9.07
C LYS A 164 -9.04 15.24 9.03
N LYS A 165 -7.94 15.42 9.78
CA LYS A 165 -7.17 16.67 9.78
C LYS A 165 -6.46 16.87 8.44
N LEU A 166 -5.92 15.78 7.88
CA LEU A 166 -5.26 15.79 6.57
C LEU A 166 -6.21 16.17 5.44
N ASP A 167 -7.42 15.60 5.44
CA ASP A 167 -8.44 15.90 4.44
C ASP A 167 -8.88 17.37 4.48
N LYS A 168 -9.10 17.91 5.68
CA LYS A 168 -9.51 19.32 5.85
C LYS A 168 -8.49 20.28 5.26
N ILE A 169 -7.19 20.09 5.56
CA ILE A 169 -6.14 20.98 5.04
C ILE A 169 -5.95 20.84 3.54
N ARG A 170 -6.07 19.62 2.99
CA ARG A 170 -6.06 19.40 1.54
C ARG A 170 -7.19 20.17 0.86
N GLU A 171 -8.40 20.12 1.41
CA GLU A 171 -9.55 20.86 0.88
C GLU A 171 -9.36 22.37 0.95
N ASP A 172 -8.89 22.89 2.08
CA ASP A 172 -8.65 24.32 2.27
C ASP A 172 -7.57 24.84 1.31
N LEU A 173 -6.45 24.13 1.18
CA LEU A 173 -5.37 24.47 0.23
C LEU A 173 -5.86 24.40 -1.23
N SER A 174 -6.62 23.37 -1.60
CA SER A 174 -7.16 23.23 -2.95
C SER A 174 -8.11 24.38 -3.30
N LYS A 175 -9.03 24.74 -2.40
CA LYS A 175 -9.97 25.86 -2.59
C LYS A 175 -9.24 27.20 -2.70
N TYR A 176 -8.18 27.39 -1.92
CA TYR A 176 -7.39 28.62 -1.96
C TYR A 176 -6.65 28.75 -3.29
N LEU A 177 -5.96 27.70 -3.75
CA LEU A 177 -5.20 27.72 -5.02
C LEU A 177 -6.10 27.90 -6.25
N GLN A 178 -7.34 27.41 -6.23
CA GLN A 178 -8.30 27.65 -7.32
C GLN A 178 -8.60 29.14 -7.55
N LYS A 179 -8.42 30.00 -6.54
CA LYS A 179 -8.64 31.45 -6.68
C LYS A 179 -7.55 32.16 -7.49
N PHE A 180 -6.41 31.51 -7.71
CA PHE A 180 -5.25 32.07 -8.41
C PHE A 180 -5.07 31.49 -9.83
N ASN A 181 -5.88 30.52 -10.24
CA ASN A 181 -5.89 29.94 -11.59
C ASN A 181 -6.95 30.58 -12.52
N ARG A 182 -7.35 31.84 -12.26
CA ARG A 182 -8.26 32.62 -13.12
C ARG A 182 -7.53 33.81 -13.71
#